data_AF-A0A484X930-F1
#
_entry.id   AF-A0A484X930-F1
#
_cell.length_a   1.000
_cell.length_b   1.000
_cell.length_c   1.000
_cell.angle_alpha   90.00
_cell.angle_beta   90.00
_cell.angle_gamma   90.00
#
_symmetry.space_group_name_H-M   'P 1'
#
loop_
_entity.id
_entity.type
_entity.pdbx_description
1 polymer ?
#
loop_
_entity_poly.entity_id
_entity_poly.type
_entity_poly.pdbx_seq_one_letter_code
_entity_poly.pdbx_strand_id
1 'polypeptide(L)'
;MAATAMSTVSLSIVGAYMTMLDAKFVVAALILNMFSTFIILSIINPARPEAESEIKLEKLHESQSFFEMLGEYILAGFKVAMIILAMLIGFIALISAVNALFSSVFGMSFQQILGYVFYPLAWLIGIPLHDALHAGSIMATKLVANEFVAMIELQKIAHQMSPRGLGILSVFLVSFANFASIGIVAGAIKGLNERQGNVVSRFGLRLVYGATLVSLLSASFAGLVL
;
A
#
# COMPACT_ATOMS: atom_id res chain seq x y z
N MET A 1 5.73 -5.59 13.52
CA MET A 1 4.26 -5.36 13.61
C MET A 1 3.78 -4.14 12.80
N ALA A 2 4.22 -2.91 13.07
CA ALA A 2 3.72 -1.74 12.31
C ALA A 2 4.08 -1.80 10.80
N ALA A 3 5.32 -2.16 10.48
CA ALA A 3 5.77 -2.30 9.10
C ALA A 3 5.08 -3.45 8.36
N THR A 4 4.84 -4.59 9.03
CA THR A 4 4.06 -5.70 8.46
C THR A 4 2.64 -5.23 8.14
N ALA A 5 1.96 -4.52 9.05
CA ALA A 5 0.61 -3.99 8.80
C ALA A 5 0.53 -3.04 7.59
N MET A 6 1.59 -2.26 7.35
CA MET A 6 1.65 -1.33 6.20
C MET A 6 2.09 -1.99 4.89
N SER A 7 2.87 -3.07 4.97
CA SER A 7 3.43 -3.76 3.80
C SER A 7 2.53 -4.87 3.26
N THR A 8 1.66 -5.43 4.11
CA THR A 8 0.65 -6.43 3.72
C THR A 8 -0.72 -5.79 3.57
N VAL A 9 -1.68 -6.55 3.03
CA VAL A 9 -3.05 -6.10 2.78
C VAL A 9 -4.03 -6.96 3.57
N SER A 10 -5.09 -6.35 4.10
CA SER A 10 -6.18 -7.08 4.77
C SER A 10 -7.01 -7.87 3.75
N LEU A 11 -7.31 -9.13 4.06
CA LEU A 11 -8.21 -9.97 3.26
C LEU A 11 -9.60 -9.34 3.08
N SER A 12 -10.04 -8.49 4.01
CA SER A 12 -11.31 -7.78 3.92
C SER A 12 -11.44 -6.88 2.68
N ILE A 13 -10.33 -6.44 2.09
CA ILE A 13 -10.33 -5.56 0.91
C ILE A 13 -9.66 -6.19 -0.32
N VAL A 14 -9.05 -7.37 -0.19
CA VAL A 14 -8.39 -8.07 -1.32
C VAL A 14 -9.37 -8.33 -2.46
N GLY A 15 -10.63 -8.64 -2.14
CA GLY A 15 -11.68 -8.80 -3.15
C GLY A 15 -11.89 -7.55 -4.01
N ALA A 16 -11.76 -6.35 -3.42
CA ALA A 16 -11.83 -5.09 -4.17
C ALA A 16 -10.60 -4.89 -5.07
N TYR A 17 -9.40 -5.29 -4.64
CA TYR A 17 -8.23 -5.22 -5.52
C TYR A 17 -8.35 -6.16 -6.71
N MET A 18 -8.96 -7.34 -6.54
CA MET A 18 -9.19 -8.30 -7.62
C MET A 18 -10.23 -7.83 -8.66
N THR A 19 -11.06 -6.83 -8.35
CA THR A 19 -11.92 -6.19 -9.36
C THR A 19 -11.20 -5.08 -10.12
N MET A 20 -10.08 -4.58 -9.58
CA MET A 20 -9.34 -3.46 -10.14
C MET A 20 -8.09 -3.89 -10.91
N LEU A 21 -7.46 -4.98 -10.47
CA LEU A 21 -6.25 -5.58 -11.03
C LEU A 21 -6.51 -7.06 -11.37
N ASP A 22 -5.70 -7.62 -12.25
CA ASP A 22 -5.73 -9.06 -12.50
C ASP A 22 -5.41 -9.83 -11.20
N ALA A 23 -6.33 -10.72 -10.80
CA ALA A 23 -6.27 -11.44 -9.54
C ALA A 23 -4.96 -12.21 -9.34
N LYS A 24 -4.34 -12.69 -10.43
CA LYS A 24 -3.06 -13.41 -10.34
C LYS A 24 -1.94 -12.54 -9.76
N PHE A 25 -1.91 -11.25 -10.09
CA PHE A 25 -0.92 -10.31 -9.57
C PHE A 25 -1.21 -9.93 -8.13
N VAL A 26 -2.49 -9.83 -7.75
CA VAL A 26 -2.89 -9.57 -6.36
C VAL A 26 -2.44 -10.72 -5.45
N VAL A 27 -2.73 -11.96 -5.84
CA VAL A 27 -2.34 -13.15 -5.06
C VAL A 27 -0.81 -13.26 -4.99
N ALA A 28 -0.10 -13.08 -6.11
CA ALA A 28 1.36 -13.07 -6.12
C ALA A 28 1.94 -12.00 -5.19
N ALA A 29 1.39 -10.78 -5.22
CA ALA A 29 1.86 -9.69 -4.38
C ALA A 29 1.67 -9.96 -2.88
N LEU A 30 0.57 -10.58 -2.46
CA LEU A 30 0.35 -10.94 -1.05
C LEU A 30 1.46 -11.83 -0.51
N ILE A 31 1.82 -12.87 -1.27
CA ILE A 31 2.88 -13.81 -0.89
C ILE A 31 4.26 -13.13 -0.94
N LEU A 32 4.56 -12.41 -2.02
CA LEU A 32 5.82 -11.71 -2.18
C LEU A 32 6.03 -10.66 -1.08
N ASN A 33 5.00 -9.88 -0.73
CA ASN A 33 5.09 -8.89 0.33
C ASN A 33 5.40 -9.51 1.68
N MET A 34 4.89 -10.71 1.98
CA MET A 34 5.23 -11.40 3.22
C MET A 34 6.75 -11.64 3.31
N PHE A 35 7.36 -12.25 2.28
CA PHE A 35 8.80 -12.50 2.25
C PHE A 35 9.62 -11.22 2.18
N SER A 36 9.26 -10.30 1.29
CA SER A 36 9.91 -9.01 1.12
C SER A 36 9.88 -8.18 2.42
N THR A 37 8.80 -8.27 3.19
CA THR A 37 8.71 -7.59 4.50
C THR A 37 9.76 -8.10 5.47
N PHE A 38 9.94 -9.41 5.59
CA PHE A 38 10.97 -9.97 6.48
C PHE A 38 12.38 -9.59 6.03
N ILE A 39 12.66 -9.62 4.72
CA ILE A 39 13.96 -9.23 4.17
C ILE A 39 14.26 -7.76 4.49
N ILE A 40 13.36 -6.85 4.12
CA ILE A 40 13.56 -5.41 4.30
C ILE A 40 13.64 -5.05 5.79
N LEU A 41 12.80 -5.66 6.64
CA LEU A 41 12.86 -5.42 8.08
C LEU A 41 14.17 -5.90 8.71
N SER A 42 14.69 -7.04 8.28
CA SER A 42 15.98 -7.55 8.76
C SER A 42 17.13 -6.61 8.41
N ILE A 43 17.02 -5.86 7.31
CA ILE A 43 18.01 -4.85 6.89
C ILE A 43 17.82 -3.53 7.65
N ILE A 44 16.58 -3.02 7.74
CA ILE A 44 16.30 -1.69 8.30
C ILE A 44 16.35 -1.68 9.83
N ASN A 45 15.90 -2.75 10.47
CA ASN A 45 15.81 -2.88 11.91
C ASN A 45 16.00 -4.36 12.34
N PRO A 46 17.24 -4.88 12.26
CA PRO A 46 17.54 -6.27 12.58
C PRO A 46 17.08 -6.63 14.00
N ALA A 47 16.42 -7.79 14.11
CA ALA A 47 15.96 -8.31 15.40
C ALA A 47 17.16 -8.58 16.32
N ARG A 48 17.00 -8.24 17.61
CA ARG A 48 17.98 -8.57 18.65
C ARG A 48 17.44 -9.79 19.41
N PRO A 49 18.14 -10.93 19.42
CA PRO A 49 17.67 -12.19 20.03
C PRO A 49 17.28 -12.06 21.51
N GLU A 50 17.87 -11.08 22.21
CA GLU A 50 17.70 -10.88 23.65
C GLU A 50 16.41 -10.11 24.03
N ALA A 51 15.62 -9.65 23.05
CA ALA A 51 14.52 -8.70 23.26
C ALA A 51 13.11 -9.31 23.23
N GLU A 52 12.95 -10.60 22.95
CA GLU A 52 11.62 -11.21 22.80
C GLU A 52 11.20 -11.96 24.06
N SER A 53 10.27 -11.36 24.81
CA SER A 53 9.50 -12.06 25.84
C SER A 53 8.55 -13.06 25.18
N GLU A 54 8.47 -14.28 25.72
CA GLU A 54 7.54 -15.31 25.28
C GLU A 54 6.08 -14.78 25.34
N ILE A 55 5.44 -14.64 24.18
CA ILE A 55 4.07 -14.13 24.08
C ILE A 55 3.12 -15.27 24.47
N LYS A 56 2.52 -15.17 25.66
CA LYS A 56 1.38 -16.03 26.02
C LYS A 56 0.16 -15.55 25.24
N LEU A 57 -0.26 -16.36 24.27
CA LEU A 57 -1.53 -16.18 23.56
C LEU A 57 -2.68 -16.52 24.51
N GLU A 58 -3.16 -15.51 25.24
CA GLU A 58 -4.43 -15.62 25.93
C GLU A 58 -5.56 -15.63 24.88
N LYS A 59 -6.41 -16.66 24.93
CA LYS A 59 -7.64 -16.69 24.15
C LYS A 59 -8.55 -15.57 24.67
N LEU A 60 -8.50 -14.42 23.99
CA LEU A 60 -9.33 -13.25 24.28
C LEU A 60 -10.72 -13.31 23.64
N HIS A 61 -11.04 -14.37 22.87
CA HIS A 61 -12.33 -14.49 22.19
C HIS A 61 -13.25 -15.47 22.92
N GLU A 62 -14.41 -14.95 23.33
CA GLU A 62 -15.57 -15.77 23.65
C GLU A 62 -16.11 -16.43 22.37
N SER A 63 -16.70 -17.62 22.49
CA SER A 63 -17.29 -18.32 21.37
C SER A 63 -18.56 -17.60 20.91
N GLN A 64 -18.50 -16.92 19.75
CA GLN A 64 -19.66 -16.29 19.12
C GLN A 64 -20.50 -17.31 18.36
N SER A 65 -21.80 -17.04 18.25
CA SER A 65 -22.68 -17.82 17.36
C SER A 65 -22.44 -17.46 15.88
N PHE A 66 -22.79 -18.36 14.95
CA PHE A 66 -22.61 -18.12 13.51
C PHE A 66 -23.30 -16.84 13.02
N PHE A 67 -24.53 -16.56 13.49
CA PHE A 67 -25.30 -15.39 13.06
C PHE A 67 -24.81 -14.09 13.70
N GLU A 68 -24.35 -14.15 14.95
CA GLU A 68 -23.68 -13.02 15.61
C GLU A 68 -22.41 -12.64 14.86
N MET A 69 -21.55 -13.62 14.61
CA MET A 69 -20.32 -13.47 13.83
C MET A 69 -20.62 -12.86 12.44
N LEU A 70 -21.62 -13.39 11.72
CA LEU A 70 -22.03 -12.85 10.42
C LEU A 70 -22.51 -11.39 10.53
N GLY A 71 -23.39 -11.08 11.48
CA GLY A 71 -23.94 -9.74 11.65
C GLY A 71 -22.86 -8.70 11.94
N GLU A 72 -21.93 -9.03 12.84
CA GLU A 72 -20.80 -8.17 13.18
C GLU A 72 -19.88 -7.92 11.99
N TYR A 73 -19.48 -8.98 11.25
CA TYR A 73 -18.56 -8.81 10.12
C TYR A 73 -19.21 -8.12 8.92
N ILE A 74 -20.52 -8.28 8.69
CA ILE A 74 -21.26 -7.52 7.67
C ILE A 74 -21.24 -6.03 8.00
N LEU A 75 -21.54 -5.65 9.25
CA LEU A 75 -21.52 -4.25 9.68
C LEU A 75 -20.10 -3.67 9.67
N ALA A 76 -19.10 -4.44 10.10
CA ALA A 76 -17.70 -4.04 10.02
C ALA A 76 -17.27 -3.80 8.57
N GLY A 77 -17.63 -4.70 7.65
CA GLY A 77 -17.37 -4.56 6.22
C GLY A 77 -18.05 -3.34 5.62
N PHE A 78 -19.32 -3.09 5.96
CA PHE A 78 -20.06 -1.90 5.52
C PHE A 78 -19.37 -0.61 5.98
N LYS A 79 -18.95 -0.54 7.25
CA LYS A 79 -18.20 0.61 7.79
C LYS A 79 -16.90 0.84 7.03
N VAL A 80 -16.14 -0.21 6.75
CA VAL A 80 -14.89 -0.12 5.96
C VAL A 80 -15.18 0.40 4.55
N ALA A 81 -16.22 -0.12 3.88
CA ALA A 81 -16.60 0.32 2.54
C ALA A 81 -16.96 1.81 2.50
N MET A 82 -17.74 2.31 3.47
CA MET A 82 -18.11 3.72 3.56
C MET A 82 -16.90 4.63 3.81
N ILE A 83 -15.95 4.19 4.63
CA ILE A 83 -14.70 4.94 4.86
C ILE A 83 -13.88 5.03 3.58
N ILE A 84 -13.72 3.91 2.86
CA ILE A 84 -12.99 3.90 1.58
C ILE A 84 -13.67 4.83 0.57
N LEU A 85 -15.00 4.75 0.43
CA LEU A 85 -15.75 5.61 -0.48
C LEU A 85 -15.50 7.10 -0.21
N ALA A 86 -15.65 7.54 1.05
CA ALA A 86 -15.41 8.93 1.42
C ALA A 86 -13.95 9.35 1.16
N MET A 87 -13.00 8.47 1.48
CA MET A 87 -11.58 8.70 1.27
C MET A 87 -11.23 8.86 -0.23
N LEU A 88 -11.80 8.03 -1.11
CA LEU A 88 -11.57 8.12 -2.56
C LEU A 88 -12.05 9.44 -3.15
N ILE A 89 -13.27 9.86 -2.79
CA ILE A 89 -13.82 11.15 -3.24
C ILE A 89 -12.90 12.29 -2.80
N GLY A 90 -12.49 12.30 -1.53
CA GLY A 90 -11.62 13.33 -0.98
C GLY A 90 -10.25 13.40 -1.65
N PHE A 91 -9.55 12.26 -1.78
CA PHE A 91 -8.21 12.26 -2.36
C PHE A 91 -8.19 12.54 -3.86
N ILE A 92 -9.17 12.05 -4.62
CA ILE A 92 -9.27 12.36 -6.06
C ILE A 92 -9.49 13.86 -6.26
N ALA A 93 -10.39 14.47 -5.47
CA ALA A 93 -10.63 15.91 -5.52
C ALA A 93 -9.38 16.71 -5.12
N LEU A 94 -8.68 16.28 -4.06
CA LEU A 94 -7.47 16.94 -3.58
C LEU A 94 -6.33 16.85 -4.62
N ILE A 95 -6.04 15.66 -5.16
CA ILE A 95 -5.02 15.48 -6.19
C ILE A 95 -5.35 16.32 -7.42
N SER A 96 -6.62 16.35 -7.84
CA SER A 96 -7.07 17.17 -8.97
C SER A 96 -6.81 18.66 -8.71
N ALA A 97 -7.14 19.17 -7.52
CA ALA A 97 -6.88 20.55 -7.13
C ALA A 97 -5.38 20.88 -7.09
N VAL A 98 -4.56 20.00 -6.51
CA VAL A 98 -3.10 20.16 -6.46
C VAL A 98 -2.50 20.11 -7.87
N ASN A 99 -2.94 19.18 -8.72
CA ASN A 99 -2.51 19.14 -10.11
C ASN A 99 -2.86 20.42 -10.87
N ALA A 100 -4.07 20.95 -10.71
CA ALA A 100 -4.48 22.19 -11.36
C ALA A 100 -3.59 23.37 -10.94
N LEU A 101 -3.26 23.46 -9.65
CA LEU A 101 -2.35 24.47 -9.11
C LEU A 101 -0.92 24.30 -9.65
N PHE A 102 -0.40 23.09 -9.69
CA PHE A 102 0.95 22.84 -10.19
C PHE A 102 1.04 23.09 -11.70
N SER A 103 0.02 22.68 -12.47
CA SER A 103 -0.03 22.94 -13.90
C SER A 103 -0.09 24.42 -14.22
N SER A 104 -0.76 25.24 -13.40
CA SER A 104 -0.81 26.70 -13.63
C SER A 104 0.50 27.41 -13.28
N VAL A 105 1.24 26.92 -12.28
CA VAL A 105 2.51 27.55 -11.83
C VAL A 105 3.73 27.01 -12.60
N PHE A 106 3.79 25.72 -12.85
CA PHE A 106 4.97 25.01 -13.38
C PHE A 106 4.76 24.44 -14.79
N GLY A 107 3.55 24.53 -15.35
CA GLY A 107 3.22 23.93 -16.66
C GLY A 107 3.12 22.40 -16.66
N MET A 108 3.27 21.75 -15.50
CA MET A 108 3.20 20.30 -15.32
C MET A 108 2.39 19.96 -14.07
N SER A 109 1.68 18.83 -14.10
CA SER A 109 0.92 18.37 -12.95
C SER A 109 1.84 17.89 -11.82
N PHE A 110 1.35 17.93 -10.59
CA PHE A 110 2.08 17.41 -9.44
C PHE A 110 2.43 15.93 -9.61
N GLN A 111 1.51 15.13 -10.16
CA GLN A 111 1.75 13.72 -10.46
C GLN A 111 2.86 13.52 -11.49
N GLN A 112 2.96 14.36 -12.54
CA GLN A 112 4.03 14.27 -13.53
C GLN A 112 5.41 14.55 -12.92
N ILE A 113 5.49 15.56 -12.05
CA ILE A 113 6.74 15.91 -11.36
C ILE A 113 7.19 14.75 -10.48
N LEU A 114 6.28 14.17 -9.68
CA LEU A 114 6.61 12.98 -8.90
C LEU A 114 6.91 11.76 -9.80
N GLY A 115 6.29 11.69 -10.97
CA GLY A 115 6.58 10.68 -11.99
C GLY A 115 8.05 10.65 -12.37
N TYR A 116 8.68 11.81 -12.57
CA TYR A 116 10.12 11.89 -12.85
C TYR A 116 10.98 11.45 -11.67
N VAL A 117 10.52 11.65 -10.42
CA VAL A 117 11.24 11.17 -9.22
C VAL A 117 11.18 9.65 -9.12
N PHE A 118 10.03 9.05 -9.42
CA PHE A 118 9.83 7.60 -9.36
C PHE A 118 10.24 6.87 -10.63
N TYR A 119 10.45 7.57 -11.75
CA TYR A 119 10.86 7.00 -13.03
C TYR A 119 12.10 6.10 -12.94
N PRO A 120 13.21 6.52 -12.29
CA PRO A 120 14.40 5.65 -12.15
C PRO A 120 14.10 4.38 -11.35
N LEU A 121 13.21 4.48 -10.34
CA LEU A 121 12.81 3.33 -9.53
C LEU A 121 11.93 2.37 -10.34
N ALA A 122 10.99 2.89 -11.12
CA ALA A 122 10.14 2.11 -12.02
C ALA A 122 10.98 1.33 -13.05
N TRP A 123 11.98 1.99 -13.64
CA TRP A 123 12.90 1.33 -14.56
C TRP A 123 13.75 0.26 -13.87
N LEU A 124 14.28 0.55 -12.67
CA LEU A 124 15.13 -0.37 -11.91
C LEU A 124 14.42 -1.66 -11.50
N ILE A 125 13.11 -1.60 -11.20
CA ILE A 125 12.30 -2.80 -10.90
C ILE A 125 11.87 -3.58 -12.16
N GLY A 126 12.32 -3.17 -13.36
CA GLY A 126 12.16 -3.92 -14.60
C GLY A 126 10.97 -3.51 -15.48
N ILE A 127 10.36 -2.33 -15.24
CA ILE A 127 9.33 -1.77 -16.12
C ILE A 127 9.99 -1.22 -17.39
N PRO A 128 9.46 -1.53 -18.60
CA PRO A 128 10.00 -1.00 -19.85
C PRO A 128 10.07 0.53 -19.89
N LEU A 129 11.09 1.08 -20.56
CA LEU A 129 11.35 2.53 -20.60
C LEU A 129 10.16 3.37 -21.08
N HIS A 130 9.38 2.85 -22.04
CA HIS A 130 8.19 3.54 -22.58
C HIS A 130 7.04 3.61 -21.57
N ASP A 131 6.99 2.67 -20.62
CA ASP A 131 5.97 2.60 -19.56
C ASP A 131 6.43 3.29 -18.27
N ALA A 132 7.74 3.45 -18.08
CA ALA A 132 8.34 3.83 -16.81
C ALA A 132 7.90 5.19 -16.27
N LEU A 133 7.62 6.18 -17.13
CA LEU A 133 7.17 7.51 -16.67
C LEU A 133 5.72 7.48 -16.16
N HIS A 134 4.84 6.79 -16.88
CA HIS A 134 3.47 6.57 -16.44
C HIS A 134 3.44 5.73 -15.16
N ALA A 135 4.23 4.67 -15.12
CA ALA A 135 4.38 3.83 -13.93
C ALA A 135 4.89 4.65 -12.74
N GLY A 136 5.94 5.45 -12.91
CA GLY A 136 6.46 6.33 -11.86
C GLY A 136 5.39 7.27 -11.31
N SER A 137 4.57 7.87 -12.18
CA SER A 137 3.47 8.76 -11.75
C SER A 137 2.42 8.03 -10.91
N ILE A 138 2.09 6.79 -11.28
CA ILE A 138 1.16 5.93 -10.52
C ILE A 138 1.77 5.47 -9.20
N MET A 139 3.05 5.10 -9.19
CA MET A 139 3.78 4.73 -7.98
C MET A 139 3.82 5.89 -6.98
N ALA A 140 4.04 7.11 -7.47
CA ALA A 140 3.97 8.31 -6.67
C ALA A 140 2.55 8.57 -6.13
N THR A 141 1.53 8.41 -6.97
CA THR A 141 0.11 8.59 -6.59
C THR A 141 -0.26 7.68 -5.41
N LYS A 142 0.22 6.44 -5.42
CA LYS A 142 0.05 5.52 -4.28
C LYS A 142 0.61 6.11 -2.99
N LEU A 143 1.82 6.65 -3.02
CA LEU A 143 2.51 7.15 -1.84
C LEU A 143 1.81 8.38 -1.23
N VAL A 144 1.37 9.32 -2.09
CA VAL A 144 0.79 10.59 -1.65
C VAL A 144 -0.71 10.51 -1.32
N ALA A 145 -1.45 9.66 -2.01
CA ALA A 145 -2.86 9.42 -1.73
C ALA A 145 -3.06 8.04 -1.13
N ASN A 146 -3.29 7.03 -1.96
CA ASN A 146 -3.41 5.64 -1.56
C ASN A 146 -3.39 4.72 -2.79
N GLU A 147 -3.32 3.43 -2.52
CA GLU A 147 -3.26 2.37 -3.51
C GLU A 147 -4.54 2.22 -4.34
N PHE A 148 -5.73 2.49 -3.79
CA PHE A 148 -6.97 2.46 -4.57
C PHE A 148 -6.99 3.54 -5.64
N VAL A 149 -6.65 4.79 -5.30
CA VAL A 149 -6.56 5.88 -6.28
C VAL A 149 -5.54 5.53 -7.38
N ALA A 150 -4.39 4.98 -6.99
CA ALA A 150 -3.37 4.55 -7.94
C ALA A 150 -3.84 3.41 -8.86
N MET A 151 -4.61 2.43 -8.35
CA MET A 151 -5.19 1.37 -9.16
C MET A 151 -6.24 1.90 -10.16
N ILE A 152 -7.06 2.88 -9.77
CA ILE A 152 -8.00 3.55 -10.69
C ILE A 152 -7.24 4.25 -11.82
N GLU A 153 -6.15 4.97 -11.50
CA GLU A 153 -5.32 5.61 -12.53
C GLU A 153 -4.67 4.58 -13.45
N LEU A 154 -4.21 3.44 -12.91
CA LEU A 154 -3.68 2.34 -13.71
C LEU A 154 -4.71 1.79 -14.69
N GLN A 155 -5.95 1.55 -14.25
CA GLN A 155 -7.01 1.04 -15.13
C GLN A 155 -7.26 1.93 -16.34
N LYS A 156 -7.15 3.26 -16.19
CA LYS A 156 -7.34 4.22 -17.29
C LYS A 156 -6.31 4.06 -18.39
N ILE A 157 -5.07 3.68 -18.04
CA ILE A 157 -3.95 3.57 -18.98
C ILE A 157 -3.52 2.13 -19.26
N ALA A 158 -4.13 1.13 -18.62
CA ALA A 158 -3.72 -0.27 -18.70
C ALA A 158 -3.64 -0.80 -20.13
N HIS A 159 -4.51 -0.32 -21.03
CA HIS A 159 -4.54 -0.69 -22.45
C HIS A 159 -3.34 -0.15 -23.26
N GLN A 160 -2.61 0.83 -22.72
CA GLN A 160 -1.46 1.47 -23.36
C GLN A 160 -0.13 0.92 -22.83
N MET A 161 -0.16 0.17 -21.73
CA MET A 161 1.03 -0.39 -21.10
C MET A 161 1.36 -1.77 -21.65
N SER A 162 2.63 -2.13 -21.64
CA SER A 162 3.06 -3.49 -21.93
C SER A 162 2.52 -4.48 -20.88
N PRO A 163 2.23 -5.74 -21.23
CA PRO A 163 1.79 -6.76 -20.27
C PRO A 163 2.77 -6.93 -19.09
N ARG A 164 4.08 -6.81 -19.36
CA ARG A 164 5.14 -6.86 -18.36
C ARG A 164 5.08 -5.66 -17.42
N GLY A 165 5.02 -4.44 -17.95
CA GLY A 165 4.91 -3.22 -17.15
C GLY A 165 3.66 -3.20 -16.28
N LEU A 166 2.52 -3.62 -16.84
CA LEU A 166 1.25 -3.75 -16.12
C LEU A 166 1.34 -4.75 -14.97
N GLY A 167 1.95 -5.90 -15.17
CA GLY A 167 2.10 -6.93 -14.13
C GLY A 167 3.01 -6.48 -12.98
N ILE A 168 4.19 -5.92 -13.29
CA ILE A 168 5.13 -5.40 -12.29
C ILE A 168 4.49 -4.29 -11.46
N LEU A 169 3.85 -3.32 -12.14
CA LEU A 169 3.18 -2.21 -11.46
C LEU A 169 1.99 -2.68 -10.62
N SER A 170 1.22 -3.67 -11.10
CA SER A 170 0.14 -4.28 -10.32
C SER A 170 0.67 -4.85 -9.00
N VAL A 171 1.77 -5.60 -9.03
CA VAL A 171 2.39 -6.15 -7.82
C VAL A 171 2.91 -5.04 -6.89
N PHE A 172 3.50 -3.98 -7.45
CA PHE A 172 3.92 -2.82 -6.67
C PHE A 172 2.74 -2.17 -5.93
N LEU A 173 1.57 -2.06 -6.56
CA LEU A 173 0.43 -1.34 -6.00
C LEU A 173 -0.23 -2.03 -4.81
N VAL A 174 -0.16 -3.36 -4.73
CA VAL A 174 -0.81 -4.13 -3.65
C VAL A 174 -0.03 -4.02 -2.35
N SER A 175 -0.22 -2.93 -1.60
CA SER A 175 0.21 -2.74 -0.20
C SER A 175 -0.32 -1.39 0.31
N PHE A 176 -0.39 -1.21 1.63
CA PHE A 176 -0.81 0.05 2.26
C PHE A 176 0.32 1.07 2.46
N ALA A 177 1.41 1.00 1.70
CA ALA A 177 2.54 1.91 1.85
C ALA A 177 2.22 3.32 1.31
N ASN A 178 1.67 4.19 2.17
CA ASN A 178 1.32 5.59 1.88
C ASN A 178 1.38 6.46 3.15
N PHE A 179 1.34 7.78 3.00
CA PHE A 179 1.41 8.69 4.16
C PHE A 179 0.19 8.61 5.09
N ALA A 180 -1.01 8.36 4.56
CA ALA A 180 -2.22 8.21 5.36
C ALA A 180 -2.14 7.00 6.31
N SER A 181 -1.49 5.92 5.87
CA SER A 181 -1.28 4.70 6.65
C SER A 181 -0.46 4.92 7.91
N ILE A 182 0.37 5.96 7.99
CA ILE A 182 1.03 6.34 9.25
C ILE A 182 -0.03 6.64 10.32
N GLY A 183 -1.01 7.48 9.97
CA GLY A 183 -2.09 7.87 10.88
C GLY A 183 -2.99 6.69 11.25
N ILE A 184 -3.32 5.83 10.29
CA ILE A 184 -4.15 4.63 10.51
C ILE A 184 -3.44 3.67 11.47
N VAL A 185 -2.18 3.31 11.19
CA VAL A 185 -1.42 2.35 12.02
C VAL A 185 -1.13 2.93 13.40
N ALA A 186 -0.74 4.21 13.48
CA ALA A 186 -0.52 4.87 14.77
C ALA A 186 -1.82 4.94 15.59
N GLY A 187 -2.95 5.30 14.97
CA GLY A 187 -4.25 5.39 15.63
C GLY A 187 -4.72 4.03 16.16
N ALA A 188 -4.59 2.98 15.36
CA ALA A 188 -4.91 1.62 15.78
C ALA A 188 -4.07 1.18 16.98
N ILE A 189 -2.76 1.46 16.97
CA ILE A 189 -1.87 1.10 18.09
C ILE A 189 -2.17 1.98 19.31
N LYS A 190 -2.49 3.27 19.15
CA LYS A 190 -2.90 4.14 20.28
C LYS A 190 -4.16 3.64 20.98
N GLY A 191 -5.11 3.07 20.23
CA GLY A 191 -6.31 2.45 20.80
C GLY A 191 -6.02 1.27 21.74
N LEU A 192 -4.86 0.62 21.58
CA LEU A 192 -4.40 -0.46 22.45
C LEU A 192 -3.40 0.04 23.51
N ASN A 193 -2.48 0.90 23.12
CA ASN A 193 -1.44 1.48 23.96
C ASN A 193 -0.99 2.84 23.41
N GLU A 194 -1.36 3.91 24.11
CA GLU A 194 -1.07 5.28 23.69
C GLU A 194 0.42 5.56 23.51
N ARG A 195 1.26 5.09 24.44
CA ARG A 195 2.72 5.30 24.40
C ARG A 195 3.33 4.65 23.16
N GLN A 196 2.94 3.42 22.83
CA GLN A 196 3.43 2.72 21.65
C GLN A 196 2.94 3.37 20.35
N GLY A 197 1.70 3.85 20.31
CA GLY A 197 1.19 4.56 19.13
C GLY A 197 1.91 5.89 18.89
N ASN A 198 2.35 6.58 19.95
CA ASN A 198 3.22 7.75 19.83
C ASN A 198 4.61 7.40 19.27
N VAL A 199 5.19 6.26 19.66
CA VAL A 199 6.45 5.76 19.08
C VAL A 199 6.28 5.53 17.58
N VAL A 200 5.22 4.83 17.17
CA VAL A 200 4.91 4.56 15.75
C VAL A 200 4.77 5.85 14.96
N SER A 201 4.07 6.85 15.50
CA SER A 201 3.90 8.16 14.87
C SER A 201 5.26 8.84 14.60
N ARG A 202 6.18 8.80 15.58
CA ARG A 202 7.52 9.39 15.44
C ARG A 202 8.37 8.71 14.37
N PHE A 203 8.19 7.39 14.16
CA PHE A 203 8.88 6.62 13.14
C PHE A 203 8.10 6.48 11.82
N GLY A 204 6.98 7.20 11.67
CA GLY A 204 6.06 7.04 10.54
C GLY A 204 6.70 7.12 9.16
N LEU A 205 7.56 8.11 8.93
CA LEU A 205 8.26 8.27 7.65
C LEU A 205 9.21 7.10 7.35
N ARG A 206 9.90 6.59 8.37
CA ARG A 206 10.77 5.42 8.24
C ARG A 206 9.95 4.15 7.97
N LEU A 207 8.75 4.04 8.54
CA LEU A 207 7.82 2.95 8.27
C LEU A 207 7.33 2.98 6.82
N VAL A 208 6.90 4.14 6.32
CA VAL A 208 6.47 4.29 4.92
C VAL A 208 7.62 3.97 3.97
N TYR A 209 8.81 4.51 4.23
CA TYR A 209 10.01 4.19 3.44
C TYR A 209 10.28 2.68 3.40
N GLY A 210 10.27 2.00 4.55
CA GLY A 210 10.45 0.55 4.62
C GLY A 210 9.35 -0.20 3.85
N ALA A 211 8.09 0.18 4.01
CA ALA A 211 6.98 -0.45 3.31
C ALA A 211 7.02 -0.21 1.78
N THR A 212 7.47 0.96 1.33
CA THR A 212 7.70 1.24 -0.09
C THR A 212 8.84 0.37 -0.64
N LEU A 213 9.93 0.19 0.10
CA LEU A 213 11.00 -0.74 -0.28
C LEU A 213 10.50 -2.18 -0.39
N VAL A 214 9.58 -2.60 0.48
CA VAL A 214 8.91 -3.90 0.36
C VAL A 214 8.15 -4.00 -0.95
N SER A 215 7.35 -2.98 -1.31
CA SER A 215 6.64 -2.97 -2.60
C SER A 215 7.59 -3.01 -3.79
N LEU A 216 8.71 -2.27 -3.74
CA LEU A 216 9.73 -2.27 -4.79
C LEU A 216 10.39 -3.64 -4.94
N LEU A 217 10.73 -4.28 -3.82
CA LEU A 217 11.34 -5.61 -3.82
C LEU A 217 10.38 -6.67 -4.37
N SER A 218 9.13 -6.66 -3.93
CA SER A 218 8.09 -7.57 -4.45
C SER A 218 7.86 -7.37 -5.96
N ALA A 219 7.79 -6.12 -6.42
CA ALA A 219 7.65 -5.81 -7.84
C ALA A 219 8.89 -6.23 -8.65
N SER A 220 10.09 -6.09 -8.08
CA SER A 220 11.33 -6.57 -8.70
C SER A 220 11.32 -8.09 -8.89
N PHE A 221 10.86 -8.85 -7.88
CA PHE A 221 10.69 -10.29 -8.03
C PHE A 221 9.70 -10.65 -9.13
N ALA A 222 8.58 -9.94 -9.23
CA ALA A 222 7.64 -10.13 -10.34
C ALA A 222 8.30 -9.81 -11.69
N GLY A 223 9.10 -8.76 -11.78
CA GLY A 223 9.83 -8.37 -12.99
C GLY A 223 10.92 -9.35 -13.42
N LEU A 224 11.41 -10.20 -12.53
CA LEU A 224 12.34 -11.29 -12.91
C LEU A 224 11.63 -12.46 -13.57
N VAL A 225 10.34 -12.66 -13.28
CA VAL A 225 9.58 -13.86 -13.70
C VAL A 225 8.65 -13.58 -14.89
N LEU A 226 8.21 -12.33 -15.07
CA LEU A 226 7.38 -11.86 -16.18
C LEU A 226 8.21 -11.38 -17.36
#